data_AF-A0A7J5CK44-F1
#
_entry.id   AF-A0A7J5CK44-F1
#
_cell.length_a   1.000
_cell.length_b   1.000
_cell.length_c   1.000
_cell.angle_alpha   90.00
_cell.angle_beta   90.00
_cell.angle_gamma   90.00
#
_symmetry.space_group_name_H-M   'P 1'
#
loop_
_entity.id
_entity.type
_entity.pdbx_description
1 polymer ?
#
loop_
_entity_poly.entity_id
_entity_poly.type
_entity_poly.pdbx_seq_one_letter_code
_entity_poly.pdbx_strand_id
1 'polypeptide(L)'
;MNIRKNLAVVGAALAVTTSILTVASPAQAASRDGVCDSGEFCYFYNSNYAGSISDFTGSIEDYGTTQPSCYEFKGAGAGQGLCVKNNAASVWNRTSKTVVVYFNSNFAGASQSFAAGAKANLNATLKNNNASHNIGGTSGTYPADPRAAEAVAFAKARLGHTDWNNQCELFVERAFGTSGRFATARTHYQWQKDNGRIHTGSVPPAGTAVFFTSTTSAGHVMLSIGGNSAISTGPTVYQTNTFRDRSDYLGWAYVPSGW
;
A
#
# COMPACT_ATOMS: atom_id res chain seq x y z
N MET A 1 53.71 -49.48 -27.62
CA MET A 1 53.81 -49.16 -29.06
C MET A 1 52.49 -48.53 -29.48
N ASN A 2 52.34 -47.23 -29.24
CA ASN A 2 52.49 -46.10 -30.18
C ASN A 2 51.16 -45.84 -30.95
N ILE A 3 50.27 -44.92 -30.54
CA ILE A 3 50.32 -43.44 -30.50
C ILE A 3 50.20 -42.76 -31.89
N ARG A 4 49.04 -42.09 -32.05
CA ARG A 4 48.70 -40.80 -32.71
C ARG A 4 48.33 -40.71 -34.21
N LYS A 5 47.19 -40.02 -34.42
CA LYS A 5 46.91 -38.79 -35.22
C LYS A 5 45.58 -38.96 -36.00
N ASN A 6 44.65 -38.03 -36.19
CA ASN A 6 44.39 -36.65 -35.77
C ASN A 6 43.05 -36.19 -36.44
N LEU A 7 42.36 -35.18 -35.87
CA LEU A 7 41.34 -34.25 -36.47
C LEU A 7 39.96 -34.82 -36.88
N ALA A 8 38.79 -34.16 -36.78
CA ALA A 8 38.37 -32.75 -36.61
C ALA A 8 36.95 -32.67 -35.95
N VAL A 9 36.68 -31.77 -34.99
CA VAL A 9 35.99 -30.45 -35.04
C VAL A 9 34.47 -30.46 -35.34
N VAL A 10 33.76 -29.57 -34.61
CA VAL A 10 32.36 -29.09 -34.68
C VAL A 10 31.35 -29.96 -33.92
N GLY A 11 30.65 -29.55 -32.85
CA GLY A 11 30.28 -28.22 -32.36
C GLY A 11 28.75 -28.08 -32.38
N ALA A 12 28.07 -28.29 -31.24
CA ALA A 12 26.78 -27.67 -30.90
C ALA A 12 26.41 -28.02 -29.45
N ALA A 13 26.62 -27.07 -28.55
CA ALA A 13 26.05 -27.09 -27.20
C ALA A 13 24.62 -26.53 -27.26
N LEU A 14 23.65 -27.23 -26.68
CA LEU A 14 22.40 -26.60 -26.19
C LEU A 14 22.02 -27.26 -24.87
N ALA A 15 22.62 -26.76 -23.79
CA ALA A 15 22.02 -26.75 -22.47
C ALA A 15 21.50 -25.33 -22.25
N VAL A 16 20.24 -25.17 -21.82
CA VAL A 16 19.87 -24.46 -20.59
C VAL A 16 18.39 -24.75 -20.34
N THR A 17 18.14 -25.54 -19.29
CA THR A 17 16.88 -25.60 -18.56
C THR A 17 16.68 -24.29 -17.79
N THR A 18 15.70 -23.46 -18.15
CA THR A 18 15.28 -22.33 -17.31
C THR A 18 13.99 -22.68 -16.58
N SER A 19 14.16 -23.20 -15.36
CA SER A 19 13.13 -23.25 -14.33
C SER A 19 12.72 -21.81 -13.99
N ILE A 20 11.44 -21.47 -14.18
CA ILE A 20 10.90 -20.18 -13.78
C ILE A 20 10.72 -20.22 -12.26
N LEU A 21 11.70 -19.69 -11.52
CA LEU A 21 11.55 -19.37 -10.11
C LEU A 21 10.74 -18.08 -10.00
N THR A 22 9.46 -18.20 -9.65
CA THR A 22 8.66 -17.07 -9.17
C THR A 22 9.24 -16.61 -7.84
N VAL A 23 10.05 -15.57 -7.85
CA VAL A 23 10.45 -14.87 -6.63
C VAL A 23 9.23 -14.07 -6.14
N ALA A 24 8.47 -14.65 -5.22
CA ALA A 24 7.64 -13.84 -4.35
C ALA A 24 8.59 -12.90 -3.60
N SER A 25 8.39 -11.58 -3.72
CA SER A 25 9.07 -10.61 -2.86
C SER A 25 8.94 -11.07 -1.42
N PRO A 26 9.99 -11.02 -0.59
CA PRO A 26 9.81 -11.24 0.83
C PRO A 26 8.94 -10.08 1.33
N ALA A 27 7.65 -10.34 1.54
CA ALA A 27 6.93 -9.61 2.55
C ALA A 27 7.73 -9.85 3.82
N GLN A 28 8.22 -8.78 4.46
CA GLN A 28 8.96 -8.90 5.71
C GLN A 28 8.01 -9.49 6.74
N ALA A 29 8.00 -10.82 6.79
CA ALA A 29 7.49 -11.54 7.92
C ALA A 29 8.39 -11.10 9.07
N ALA A 30 7.79 -10.44 10.05
CA ALA A 30 8.14 -10.76 11.43
C ALA A 30 8.30 -12.28 11.58
N SER A 31 8.92 -12.75 12.66
CA SER A 31 9.03 -14.18 12.92
C SER A 31 7.69 -14.92 12.74
N ARG A 32 6.53 -14.22 12.84
CA ARG A 32 5.18 -14.78 12.57
C ARG A 32 5.01 -16.07 13.36
N ASP A 33 5.56 -16.05 14.56
CA ASP A 33 5.80 -17.19 15.42
C ASP A 33 4.70 -17.34 16.47
N GLY A 34 3.73 -16.41 16.48
CA GLY A 34 2.62 -16.45 17.42
C GLY A 34 3.01 -16.01 18.83
N VAL A 35 4.15 -15.35 18.99
CA VAL A 35 4.55 -14.62 20.19
C VAL A 35 4.42 -13.12 19.91
N CYS A 36 4.10 -12.32 20.94
CA CYS A 36 4.03 -10.88 20.78
C CYS A 36 5.30 -10.23 21.33
N ASP A 37 6.31 -10.11 20.49
CA ASP A 37 7.63 -9.61 20.86
C ASP A 37 7.73 -8.08 20.83
N SER A 38 8.86 -7.57 21.33
CA SER A 38 9.13 -6.13 21.26
C SER A 38 9.30 -5.70 19.80
N GLY A 39 8.64 -4.61 19.42
CA GLY A 39 8.67 -4.09 18.05
C GLY A 39 7.48 -4.56 17.19
N GLU A 40 6.58 -5.36 17.74
CA GLU A 40 5.47 -5.96 16.98
C GLU A 40 4.10 -5.36 17.33
N PHE A 41 3.18 -5.47 16.38
CA PHE A 41 1.75 -5.29 16.60
C PHE A 41 1.06 -6.64 16.54
N CYS A 42 0.29 -6.96 17.57
CA CYS A 42 -0.25 -8.31 17.75
C CYS A 42 -1.77 -8.29 17.86
N TYR A 43 -2.41 -9.20 17.14
CA TYR A 43 -3.83 -9.51 17.26
C TYR A 43 -4.06 -10.74 18.12
N PHE A 44 -5.16 -10.72 18.85
CA PHE A 44 -5.66 -11.85 19.62
C PHE A 44 -7.06 -12.21 19.14
N TYR A 45 -7.32 -13.51 19.01
CA TYR A 45 -8.61 -14.03 18.52
C TYR A 45 -9.77 -13.65 19.46
N ASN A 46 -9.56 -13.64 20.78
CA ASN A 46 -10.58 -13.27 21.75
C ASN A 46 -10.31 -11.90 22.40
N SER A 47 -11.35 -11.34 23.02
CA SER A 47 -11.23 -10.15 23.85
C SER A 47 -10.34 -10.42 25.06
N ASN A 48 -9.80 -9.34 25.65
CA ASN A 48 -8.94 -9.38 26.82
C ASN A 48 -7.66 -10.21 26.60
N TYR A 49 -7.11 -10.14 25.37
CA TYR A 49 -5.82 -10.72 24.99
C TYR A 49 -5.75 -12.24 25.13
N ALA A 50 -6.89 -12.89 24.89
CA ALA A 50 -7.03 -14.34 25.00
C ALA A 50 -7.09 -15.00 23.61
N GLY A 51 -6.92 -16.32 23.59
CA GLY A 51 -6.91 -17.11 22.36
C GLY A 51 -5.58 -17.02 21.60
N SER A 52 -5.61 -17.51 20.37
CA SER A 52 -4.43 -17.54 19.49
C SER A 52 -4.00 -16.13 19.06
N ILE A 53 -2.71 -15.99 18.76
CA ILE A 53 -2.02 -14.72 18.50
C ILE A 53 -1.54 -14.65 17.05
N SER A 54 -1.55 -13.45 16.49
CA SER A 54 -0.98 -13.13 15.19
C SER A 54 -0.15 -11.85 15.30
N ASP A 55 1.15 -11.92 15.03
CA ASP A 55 2.14 -10.85 15.23
C ASP A 55 2.61 -10.20 13.92
N PHE A 56 2.99 -8.92 13.94
CA PHE A 56 3.32 -8.17 12.74
C PHE A 56 4.36 -7.08 13.02
N THR A 57 5.41 -6.98 12.20
CA THR A 57 6.43 -5.91 12.27
C THR A 57 6.18 -4.78 11.26
N GLY A 58 5.30 -5.00 10.29
CA GLY A 58 4.99 -4.05 9.22
C GLY A 58 3.49 -3.85 9.03
N SER A 59 3.13 -2.77 8.34
CA SER A 59 1.74 -2.48 7.97
C SER A 59 1.21 -3.50 6.97
N ILE A 60 -0.02 -3.98 7.18
CA ILE A 60 -0.68 -4.96 6.31
C ILE A 60 -1.97 -4.38 5.76
N GLU A 61 -2.04 -4.22 4.44
CA GLU A 61 -3.19 -3.60 3.75
C GLU A 61 -4.35 -4.55 3.49
N ASP A 62 -4.11 -5.86 3.42
CA ASP A 62 -5.17 -6.86 3.39
C ASP A 62 -4.68 -8.12 4.09
N TYR A 63 -5.43 -8.56 5.09
CA TYR A 63 -5.16 -9.82 5.77
C TYR A 63 -5.45 -11.06 4.91
N GLY A 64 -6.16 -10.92 3.80
CA GLY A 64 -6.69 -12.04 3.04
C GLY A 64 -7.85 -12.74 3.77
N THR A 65 -8.69 -13.46 3.03
CA THR A 65 -9.89 -14.12 3.57
C THR A 65 -9.75 -15.64 3.69
N THR A 66 -8.78 -16.24 2.99
CA THR A 66 -8.72 -17.70 2.82
C THR A 66 -7.28 -18.19 2.85
N GLN A 67 -7.05 -19.34 3.47
CA GLN A 67 -5.76 -20.02 3.37
C GLN A 67 -5.52 -20.57 1.95
N PRO A 68 -4.25 -20.70 1.53
CA PRO A 68 -3.02 -20.42 2.29
C PRO A 68 -2.56 -18.95 2.23
N SER A 69 -3.31 -18.06 1.57
CA SER A 69 -2.86 -16.70 1.30
C SER A 69 -3.20 -15.69 2.41
N CYS A 70 -4.11 -16.02 3.32
CA CYS A 70 -4.44 -15.14 4.44
C CYS A 70 -3.39 -15.18 5.56
N TYR A 71 -3.29 -14.08 6.30
CA TYR A 71 -2.59 -14.05 7.58
C TYR A 71 -3.45 -14.75 8.62
N GLU A 72 -2.92 -15.82 9.21
CA GLU A 72 -3.62 -16.63 10.19
C GLU A 72 -3.23 -16.29 11.64
N PHE A 73 -4.00 -16.73 12.63
CA PHE A 73 -3.50 -16.78 14.01
C PHE A 73 -2.56 -17.98 14.18
N LYS A 74 -1.33 -17.72 14.61
CA LYS A 74 -0.22 -18.68 14.66
C LYS A 74 -0.02 -19.29 16.04
N GLY A 75 -0.26 -18.51 17.11
CA GLY A 75 -0.06 -18.96 18.49
C GLY A 75 -0.97 -20.12 18.89
N ALA A 76 -0.65 -20.82 19.96
CA ALA A 76 -1.52 -21.87 20.49
C ALA A 76 -2.85 -21.28 21.04
N GLY A 77 -3.94 -22.03 20.90
CA GLY A 77 -5.23 -21.72 21.55
C GLY A 77 -6.38 -21.50 20.58
N ALA A 78 -7.52 -21.05 21.11
CA ALA A 78 -8.73 -20.82 20.33
C ALA A 78 -8.49 -19.86 19.16
N GLY A 79 -8.90 -20.26 17.96
CA GLY A 79 -8.72 -19.49 16.73
C GLY A 79 -7.44 -19.77 15.95
N GLN A 80 -6.56 -20.67 16.43
CA GLN A 80 -5.35 -21.06 15.72
C GLN A 80 -5.68 -21.56 14.30
N GLY A 81 -4.91 -21.09 13.31
CA GLY A 81 -5.09 -21.41 11.89
C GLY A 81 -6.19 -20.62 11.17
N LEU A 82 -7.06 -19.90 11.90
CA LEU A 82 -8.07 -19.04 11.27
C LEU A 82 -7.43 -17.76 10.73
N CYS A 83 -7.97 -17.25 9.63
CA CYS A 83 -7.57 -15.96 9.07
C CYS A 83 -7.88 -14.82 10.05
N VAL A 84 -6.95 -13.87 10.20
CA VAL A 84 -7.08 -12.69 11.09
C VAL A 84 -8.22 -11.76 10.66
N LYS A 85 -8.50 -11.70 9.36
CA LYS A 85 -9.57 -10.87 8.80
C LYS A 85 -10.91 -11.23 9.44
N ASN A 86 -11.58 -10.22 9.98
CA ASN A 86 -12.89 -10.35 10.62
C ASN A 86 -12.94 -11.31 11.82
N ASN A 87 -11.81 -11.66 12.41
CA ASN A 87 -11.76 -12.62 13.53
C ASN A 87 -10.99 -12.10 14.74
N ALA A 88 -10.38 -10.91 14.67
CA ALA A 88 -9.65 -10.38 15.81
C ALA A 88 -10.55 -9.59 16.76
N ALA A 89 -10.30 -9.74 18.06
CA ALA A 89 -11.10 -9.10 19.09
C ALA A 89 -10.31 -8.20 20.04
N SER A 90 -9.00 -8.38 20.15
CA SER A 90 -8.13 -7.47 20.92
C SER A 90 -6.73 -7.40 20.35
N VAL A 91 -5.97 -6.39 20.77
CA VAL A 91 -4.63 -6.09 20.25
C VAL A 91 -3.63 -5.70 21.33
N TRP A 92 -2.36 -5.85 21.00
CA TRP A 92 -1.26 -5.28 21.76
C TRP A 92 -0.25 -4.63 20.81
N ASN A 93 -0.03 -3.33 20.99
CA ASN A 93 0.97 -2.57 20.28
C ASN A 93 2.28 -2.54 21.08
N ARG A 94 3.22 -3.40 20.72
CA ARG A 94 4.59 -3.40 21.25
C ARG A 94 5.59 -2.68 20.35
N THR A 95 5.10 -1.97 19.34
CA THR A 95 5.91 -1.08 18.49
C THR A 95 6.20 0.24 19.23
N SER A 96 7.15 1.02 18.70
CA SER A 96 7.44 2.38 19.17
C SER A 96 6.53 3.45 18.54
N LYS A 97 5.53 3.06 17.74
CA LYS A 97 4.67 3.94 16.95
C LYS A 97 3.21 3.74 17.29
N THR A 98 2.35 4.69 16.94
CA THR A 98 0.89 4.48 16.95
C THR A 98 0.52 3.49 15.85
N VAL A 99 -0.34 2.52 16.15
CA VAL A 99 -0.91 1.60 15.16
C VAL A 99 -2.39 1.89 14.98
N VAL A 100 -2.84 1.94 13.73
CA VAL A 100 -4.24 2.15 13.38
C VAL A 100 -4.79 0.87 12.77
N VAL A 101 -5.90 0.36 13.31
CA VAL A 101 -6.63 -0.79 12.77
C VAL A 101 -7.86 -0.29 12.02
N TYR A 102 -8.14 -0.90 10.87
CA TYR A 102 -9.19 -0.48 9.96
C TYR A 102 -10.19 -1.60 9.67
N PHE A 103 -11.43 -1.19 9.44
CA PHE A 103 -12.55 -2.08 9.12
C PHE A 103 -12.40 -2.71 7.73
N ASN A 104 -11.95 -1.93 6.74
CA ASN A 104 -11.79 -2.41 5.38
C ASN A 104 -10.30 -2.68 5.06
N SER A 105 -10.07 -3.50 4.02
CA SER A 105 -8.76 -3.59 3.37
C SER A 105 -8.34 -2.21 2.86
N ASN A 106 -7.06 -2.07 2.53
CA ASN A 106 -6.46 -0.84 2.01
C ASN A 106 -6.61 0.33 2.98
N PHE A 107 -6.42 0.03 4.28
CA PHE A 107 -6.49 0.95 5.42
C PHE A 107 -7.63 1.98 5.33
N ALA A 108 -8.85 1.46 5.12
CA ALA A 108 -10.04 2.25 4.83
C ALA A 108 -11.20 1.97 5.80
N GLY A 109 -12.20 2.86 5.78
CA GLY A 109 -13.40 2.73 6.61
C GLY A 109 -13.19 3.17 8.06
N ALA A 110 -14.07 2.69 8.95
CA ALA A 110 -13.96 2.94 10.38
C ALA A 110 -12.60 2.46 10.91
N SER A 111 -12.05 3.17 11.89
CA SER A 111 -10.72 2.88 12.42
C SER A 111 -10.59 3.16 13.91
N GLN A 112 -9.58 2.56 14.53
CA GLN A 112 -9.21 2.75 15.93
C GLN A 112 -7.70 2.76 16.05
N SER A 113 -7.16 3.71 16.81
CA SER A 113 -5.73 3.79 17.09
C SER A 113 -5.36 3.27 18.45
N PHE A 114 -4.14 2.77 18.48
CA PHE A 114 -3.47 2.22 19.64
C PHE A 114 -2.11 2.89 19.74
N ALA A 115 -1.92 3.74 20.76
CA ALA A 115 -0.62 4.35 21.03
C ALA A 115 0.47 3.29 21.25
N ALA A 116 1.73 3.68 21.17
CA ALA A 116 2.85 2.80 21.51
C ALA A 116 2.65 2.21 22.91
N GLY A 117 2.84 0.89 23.06
CA GLY A 117 2.61 0.15 24.31
C GLY A 117 1.15 -0.18 24.61
N ALA A 118 0.19 0.37 23.87
CA ALA A 118 -1.23 0.20 24.17
C ALA A 118 -1.66 -1.26 24.03
N LYS A 119 -2.40 -1.74 25.03
CA LYS A 119 -2.99 -3.08 25.07
C LYS A 119 -4.48 -2.87 25.33
N ALA A 120 -5.32 -3.19 24.33
CA ALA A 120 -6.75 -2.86 24.37
C ALA A 120 -7.62 -3.82 23.55
N ASN A 121 -8.92 -3.85 23.87
CA ASN A 121 -9.94 -4.48 23.03
C ASN A 121 -10.22 -3.62 21.78
N LEU A 122 -10.56 -4.28 20.67
CA LEU A 122 -11.17 -3.59 19.53
C LEU A 122 -12.57 -3.11 19.92
N ASN A 123 -12.94 -1.92 19.47
CA ASN A 123 -14.27 -1.36 19.70
C ASN A 123 -15.35 -2.18 18.99
N ALA A 124 -16.62 -1.90 19.29
CA ALA A 124 -17.75 -2.65 18.75
C ALA A 124 -17.81 -2.66 17.20
N THR A 125 -17.29 -1.62 16.55
CA THR A 125 -17.26 -1.55 15.08
C THR A 125 -16.18 -2.44 14.48
N LEU A 126 -15.01 -2.56 15.12
CA LEU A 126 -13.85 -3.27 14.56
C LEU A 126 -13.67 -4.69 15.06
N LYS A 127 -14.20 -5.02 16.24
CA LYS A 127 -14.15 -6.39 16.76
C LYS A 127 -14.80 -7.32 15.74
N ASN A 128 -14.06 -8.35 15.34
CA ASN A 128 -14.47 -9.32 14.33
C ASN A 128 -14.82 -8.71 12.96
N ASN A 129 -14.31 -7.51 12.67
CA ASN A 129 -14.52 -6.83 11.39
C ASN A 129 -13.26 -6.08 10.92
N ASN A 130 -12.08 -6.45 11.42
CA ASN A 130 -10.80 -5.85 11.05
C ASN A 130 -10.29 -6.45 9.74
N ALA A 131 -9.73 -5.62 8.86
CA ALA A 131 -9.20 -6.07 7.57
C ALA A 131 -7.81 -5.54 7.21
N SER A 132 -7.32 -4.49 7.87
CA SER A 132 -5.97 -3.97 7.67
C SER A 132 -5.45 -3.16 8.86
N HIS A 133 -4.14 -2.92 8.94
CA HIS A 133 -3.53 -2.06 9.95
C HIS A 133 -2.28 -1.32 9.48
N ASN A 134 -2.08 -0.11 9.97
CA ASN A 134 -0.93 0.72 9.64
C ASN A 134 -0.10 1.08 10.89
N ILE A 135 1.18 0.69 10.89
CA ILE A 135 2.16 1.02 11.95
C ILE A 135 2.80 2.37 11.64
N GLY A 136 2.66 3.33 12.55
CA GLY A 136 3.02 4.74 12.34
C GLY A 136 1.87 5.62 11.85
N GLY A 137 0.65 5.10 11.79
CA GLY A 137 -0.53 5.89 11.43
C GLY A 137 -1.08 6.70 12.62
N THR A 138 -1.59 7.89 12.35
CA THR A 138 -2.45 8.66 13.26
C THR A 138 -3.91 8.23 13.09
N SER A 139 -4.69 8.10 14.17
CA SER A 139 -6.11 7.74 14.09
C SER A 139 -6.87 8.74 13.23
N GLY A 140 -7.49 8.24 12.18
CA GLY A 140 -8.17 9.06 11.18
C GLY A 140 -7.16 9.60 10.16
N THR A 141 -7.28 9.13 8.92
CA THR A 141 -6.49 9.57 7.75
C THR A 141 -4.98 9.32 7.89
N TYR A 142 -4.44 8.41 7.05
CA TYR A 142 -3.02 8.38 6.66
C TYR A 142 -2.47 9.78 6.63
N PRO A 143 -1.31 10.06 7.26
CA PRO A 143 -0.98 11.38 7.80
C PRO A 143 -1.58 12.41 6.89
N ALA A 144 -2.77 12.91 7.26
CA ALA A 144 -3.52 13.76 6.37
C ALA A 144 -2.54 14.88 6.10
N ASP A 145 -2.09 14.99 4.85
CA ASP A 145 -1.84 16.33 4.38
C ASP A 145 -3.11 17.09 4.81
N PRO A 146 -3.03 18.09 5.70
CA PRO A 146 -4.23 18.73 6.22
C PRO A 146 -5.11 19.28 5.08
N ARG A 147 -4.51 19.47 3.90
CA ARG A 147 -5.14 19.86 2.65
C ARG A 147 -5.80 18.72 1.89
N ALA A 148 -5.59 17.45 2.25
CA ALA A 148 -6.10 16.27 1.53
C ALA A 148 -7.63 16.31 1.37
N ALA A 149 -8.35 16.68 2.43
CA ALA A 149 -9.81 16.80 2.38
C ALA A 149 -10.25 17.90 1.39
N GLU A 150 -9.58 19.05 1.43
CA GLU A 150 -9.83 20.19 0.54
C GLU A 150 -9.47 19.86 -0.91
N ALA A 151 -8.34 19.19 -1.14
CA ALA A 151 -7.90 18.74 -2.46
C ALA A 151 -8.88 17.74 -3.07
N VAL A 152 -9.36 16.77 -2.29
CA VAL A 152 -10.37 15.81 -2.74
C VAL A 152 -11.69 16.52 -3.04
N ALA A 153 -12.11 17.48 -2.20
CA ALA A 153 -13.32 18.28 -2.46
C ALA A 153 -13.19 19.12 -3.73
N PHE A 154 -12.04 19.78 -3.92
CA PHE A 154 -11.71 20.54 -5.13
C PHE A 154 -11.83 19.67 -6.39
N ALA A 155 -11.25 18.47 -6.35
CA ALA A 155 -11.24 17.58 -7.50
C ALA A 155 -12.64 17.02 -7.82
N LYS A 156 -13.39 16.62 -6.78
CA LYS A 156 -14.78 16.15 -6.94
C LYS A 156 -15.70 17.22 -7.51
N ALA A 157 -15.54 18.47 -7.08
CA ALA A 157 -16.33 19.60 -7.57
C ALA A 157 -16.11 19.90 -9.07
N ARG A 158 -15.07 19.34 -9.69
CA ARG A 158 -14.71 19.55 -11.08
C ARG A 158 -15.02 18.37 -11.98
N LEU A 159 -15.62 17.29 -11.48
CA LEU A 159 -16.03 16.18 -12.33
C LEU A 159 -16.92 16.67 -13.49
N GLY A 160 -16.60 16.22 -14.71
CA GLY A 160 -17.29 16.64 -15.94
C GLY A 160 -16.80 17.96 -16.56
N HIS A 161 -15.99 18.75 -15.86
CA HIS A 161 -15.41 19.97 -16.42
C HIS A 161 -14.45 19.67 -17.58
N THR A 162 -14.37 20.58 -18.56
CA THR A 162 -13.58 20.41 -19.79
C THR A 162 -12.37 21.35 -19.89
N ASP A 163 -12.21 22.29 -18.95
CA ASP A 163 -11.15 23.32 -18.92
C ASP A 163 -9.78 22.80 -18.44
N TRP A 164 -9.70 21.55 -17.99
CA TRP A 164 -8.49 20.95 -17.39
C TRP A 164 -7.74 20.00 -18.34
N ASN A 165 -8.10 19.98 -19.62
CA ASN A 165 -7.44 19.11 -20.59
C ASN A 165 -5.95 19.46 -20.71
N ASN A 166 -5.08 18.45 -20.67
CA ASN A 166 -3.61 18.60 -20.63
C ASN A 166 -3.06 19.37 -19.41
N GLN A 167 -3.84 19.54 -18.34
CA GLN A 167 -3.43 20.26 -17.13
C GLN A 167 -3.33 19.35 -15.89
N CYS A 168 -2.91 18.10 -16.04
CA CYS A 168 -2.90 17.12 -14.93
C CYS A 168 -2.06 17.55 -13.73
N GLU A 169 -0.83 18.04 -13.95
CA GLU A 169 0.02 18.55 -12.86
C GLU A 169 -0.60 19.78 -12.20
N LEU A 170 -0.98 20.78 -13.00
CA LEU A 170 -1.59 22.00 -12.49
C LEU A 170 -2.89 21.72 -11.73
N PHE A 171 -3.70 20.75 -12.15
CA PHE A 171 -4.92 20.36 -11.44
C PHE A 171 -4.62 19.82 -10.05
N VAL A 172 -3.61 18.94 -9.92
CA VAL A 172 -3.19 18.43 -8.62
C VAL A 172 -2.62 19.57 -7.77
N GLU A 173 -1.74 20.40 -8.30
CA GLU A 173 -1.21 21.57 -7.58
C GLU A 173 -2.32 22.50 -7.06
N ARG A 174 -3.30 22.82 -7.91
CA ARG A 174 -4.44 23.68 -7.56
C ARG A 174 -5.34 23.06 -6.51
N ALA A 175 -5.49 21.73 -6.51
CA ALA A 175 -6.21 21.02 -5.46
C ALA A 175 -5.55 21.22 -4.09
N PHE A 176 -4.22 21.34 -4.04
CA PHE A 176 -3.46 21.63 -2.82
C PHE A 176 -3.20 23.12 -2.58
N GLY A 177 -3.88 24.01 -3.31
CA GLY A 177 -3.80 25.47 -3.10
C GLY A 177 -2.54 26.13 -3.67
N THR A 178 -1.76 25.44 -4.50
CA THR A 178 -0.53 25.96 -5.12
C THR A 178 -0.60 25.95 -6.65
N SER A 179 0.44 26.48 -7.30
CA SER A 179 0.70 26.31 -8.74
C SER A 179 2.18 26.57 -9.07
N GLY A 180 2.69 25.94 -10.11
CA GLY A 180 4.05 26.16 -10.63
C GLY A 180 5.16 25.52 -9.78
N ARG A 181 4.86 24.44 -9.04
CA ARG A 181 5.87 23.70 -8.26
C ARG A 181 6.65 22.74 -9.15
N PHE A 182 5.97 22.07 -10.08
CA PHE A 182 6.55 21.21 -11.09
C PHE A 182 6.04 21.58 -12.48
N ALA A 183 6.94 21.55 -13.46
CA ALA A 183 6.57 21.85 -14.84
C ALA A 183 5.70 20.74 -15.45
N THR A 184 5.90 19.49 -15.04
CA THR A 184 5.22 18.30 -15.56
C THR A 184 5.06 17.22 -14.48
N ALA A 185 4.10 16.31 -14.69
CA ALA A 185 3.92 15.14 -13.85
C ALA A 185 5.16 14.24 -13.80
N ARG A 186 5.93 14.16 -14.90
CA ARG A 186 7.19 13.42 -14.96
C ARG A 186 8.27 14.05 -14.07
N THR A 187 8.39 15.38 -14.09
CA THR A 187 9.34 16.08 -13.20
C THR A 187 8.96 15.94 -11.73
N HIS A 188 7.66 15.97 -11.42
CA HIS A 188 7.17 15.72 -10.08
C HIS A 188 7.47 14.29 -9.63
N TYR A 189 7.13 13.28 -10.45
CA TYR A 189 7.44 11.88 -10.18
C TYR A 189 8.94 11.66 -9.94
N GLN A 190 9.80 12.19 -10.83
CA GLN A 190 11.24 11.99 -10.75
C GLN A 190 11.80 12.56 -9.44
N TRP A 191 11.38 13.77 -9.05
CA TRP A 191 11.76 14.35 -7.77
C TRP A 191 11.32 13.48 -6.59
N GLN A 192 10.08 12.98 -6.59
CA GLN A 192 9.59 12.07 -5.54
C GLN A 192 10.41 10.78 -5.49
N LYS A 193 10.73 10.21 -6.65
CA LYS A 193 11.53 8.98 -6.79
C LYS A 193 12.96 9.17 -6.26
N ASP A 194 13.62 10.24 -6.68
CA ASP A 194 15.01 10.55 -6.28
C ASP A 194 15.13 10.79 -4.78
N ASN A 195 14.05 11.23 -4.13
CA ASN A 195 13.97 11.42 -2.68
C ASN A 195 13.46 10.17 -1.94
N GLY A 196 13.27 9.02 -2.62
CA GLY A 196 12.82 7.77 -2.00
C GLY A 196 11.37 7.79 -1.49
N ARG A 197 10.52 8.64 -2.08
CA ARG A 197 9.15 8.91 -1.60
C ARG A 197 8.05 8.17 -2.37
N ILE A 198 8.42 7.40 -3.39
CA ILE A 198 7.47 6.65 -4.22
C ILE A 198 7.09 5.33 -3.54
N HIS A 199 5.79 5.11 -3.41
CA HIS A 199 5.17 3.89 -2.95
C HIS A 199 4.57 3.13 -4.14
N THR A 200 4.94 1.86 -4.33
CA THR A 200 4.50 1.04 -5.48
C THR A 200 3.64 -0.15 -5.09
N GLY A 201 3.80 -0.69 -3.88
CA GLY A 201 3.09 -1.89 -3.42
C GLY A 201 1.68 -1.63 -2.91
N SER A 202 1.42 -0.45 -2.34
CA SER A 202 0.18 -0.18 -1.62
C SER A 202 -0.86 0.63 -2.39
N VAL A 203 -2.12 0.56 -1.97
CA VAL A 203 -3.17 1.45 -2.48
C VAL A 203 -2.89 2.91 -2.07
N PRO A 204 -2.94 3.87 -3.00
CA PRO A 204 -2.73 5.28 -2.68
C PRO A 204 -3.78 5.82 -1.71
N PRO A 205 -3.39 6.41 -0.56
CA PRO A 205 -4.28 7.14 0.33
C PRO A 205 -4.99 8.30 -0.37
N ALA A 206 -6.16 8.70 0.13
CA ALA A 206 -6.80 9.94 -0.32
C ALA A 206 -5.88 11.14 -0.10
N GLY A 207 -5.82 12.06 -1.05
CA GLY A 207 -4.93 13.23 -1.00
C GLY A 207 -3.47 12.93 -1.33
N THR A 208 -3.21 11.90 -2.15
CA THR A 208 -1.87 11.61 -2.67
C THR A 208 -1.82 11.78 -4.18
N ALA A 209 -0.64 12.09 -4.70
CA ALA A 209 -0.37 12.14 -6.12
C ALA A 209 -0.06 10.73 -6.64
N VAL A 210 -0.71 10.34 -7.73
CA VAL A 210 -0.59 9.02 -8.36
C VAL A 210 0.02 9.21 -9.74
N PHE A 211 1.16 8.57 -10.02
CA PHE A 211 1.99 8.88 -11.17
C PHE A 211 1.97 7.80 -12.24
N PHE A 212 2.11 8.22 -13.49
CA PHE A 212 2.13 7.36 -14.66
C PHE A 212 3.17 7.83 -15.67
N THR A 213 3.72 6.89 -16.46
CA THR A 213 4.62 7.22 -17.56
C THR A 213 3.90 8.01 -18.64
N SER A 214 2.64 7.67 -18.93
CA SER A 214 1.82 8.26 -20.01
C SER A 214 2.40 8.05 -21.42
N THR A 215 1.62 8.37 -22.45
CA THR A 215 2.07 8.39 -23.86
C THR A 215 2.81 9.67 -24.22
N THR A 216 2.75 10.70 -23.37
CA THR A 216 3.43 11.98 -23.56
C THR A 216 4.70 12.08 -22.72
N SER A 217 5.67 12.88 -23.15
CA SER A 217 6.90 13.13 -22.39
C SER A 217 6.66 13.84 -21.05
N ALA A 218 5.52 14.52 -20.88
CA ALA A 218 5.14 15.20 -19.66
C ALA A 218 4.71 14.25 -18.52
N GLY A 219 4.48 12.96 -18.81
CA GLY A 219 3.93 12.03 -17.84
C GLY A 219 2.45 12.30 -17.55
N HIS A 220 1.90 11.62 -16.55
CA HIS A 220 0.56 11.90 -16.06
C HIS A 220 0.48 11.75 -14.55
N VAL A 221 -0.35 12.57 -13.92
CA VAL A 221 -0.62 12.53 -12.49
C VAL A 221 -2.12 12.59 -12.24
N MET A 222 -2.58 11.85 -11.24
CA MET A 222 -3.96 11.89 -10.75
C MET A 222 -3.97 12.19 -9.25
N LEU A 223 -5.10 12.70 -8.76
CA LEU A 223 -5.35 12.85 -7.33
C LEU A 223 -6.06 11.61 -6.80
N SER A 224 -5.44 10.85 -5.89
CA SER A 224 -6.13 9.76 -5.21
C SER A 224 -7.23 10.31 -4.29
N ILE A 225 -8.41 9.70 -4.38
CA ILE A 225 -9.53 9.94 -3.46
C ILE A 225 -9.71 8.78 -2.47
N GLY A 226 -8.73 7.86 -2.40
CA GLY A 226 -8.72 6.69 -1.53
C GLY A 226 -9.49 5.49 -2.10
N GLY A 227 -9.34 4.32 -1.46
CA GLY A 227 -10.08 3.11 -1.83
C GLY A 227 -9.83 2.66 -3.28
N ASN A 228 -8.58 2.81 -3.75
CA ASN A 228 -8.20 2.56 -5.15
C ASN A 228 -8.95 3.42 -6.18
N SER A 229 -9.47 4.59 -5.78
CA SER A 229 -10.10 5.54 -6.69
C SER A 229 -9.27 6.81 -6.82
N ALA A 230 -9.28 7.41 -8.00
CA ALA A 230 -8.58 8.66 -8.29
C ALA A 230 -9.40 9.54 -9.25
N ILE A 231 -9.17 10.85 -9.19
CA ILE A 231 -9.69 11.82 -10.14
C ILE A 231 -8.55 12.28 -11.04
N SER A 232 -8.82 12.27 -12.34
CA SER A 232 -7.89 12.61 -13.40
C SER A 232 -8.47 13.68 -14.31
N THR A 233 -7.59 14.40 -14.98
CA THR A 233 -7.96 15.29 -16.08
C THR A 233 -7.81 14.59 -17.43
N GLY A 234 -8.47 15.15 -18.45
CA GLY A 234 -8.55 14.69 -19.83
C GLY A 234 -9.48 15.63 -20.62
N PRO A 235 -10.08 15.20 -21.74
CA PRO A 235 -11.13 15.98 -22.42
C PRO A 235 -12.26 16.41 -21.47
N THR A 236 -12.54 15.58 -20.47
CA THR A 236 -13.30 15.93 -19.28
C THR A 236 -12.52 15.49 -18.03
N VAL A 237 -12.79 16.10 -16.89
CA VAL A 237 -12.34 15.58 -15.58
C VAL A 237 -13.19 14.36 -15.23
N TYR A 238 -12.54 13.26 -14.89
CA TYR A 238 -13.20 11.97 -14.65
C TYR A 238 -12.66 11.25 -13.41
N GLN A 239 -13.47 10.35 -12.86
CA GLN A 239 -13.06 9.44 -11.79
C GLN A 239 -12.77 8.05 -12.37
N THR A 240 -11.76 7.37 -11.83
CA THR A 240 -11.41 5.98 -12.16
C THR A 240 -11.09 5.19 -10.90
N ASN A 241 -11.31 3.87 -10.94
CA ASN A 241 -11.05 2.91 -9.86
C ASN A 241 -10.18 1.72 -10.28
N THR A 242 -9.65 1.73 -11.51
CA THR A 242 -8.80 0.67 -12.10
C THR A 242 -7.41 1.19 -12.46
N PHE A 243 -7.05 2.39 -11.98
CA PHE A 243 -5.82 3.06 -12.41
C PHE A 243 -4.56 2.28 -12.04
N ARG A 244 -4.57 1.48 -10.97
CA ARG A 244 -3.42 0.64 -10.56
C ARG A 244 -3.17 -0.54 -11.49
N ASP A 245 -4.17 -0.96 -12.26
CA ASP A 245 -4.05 -2.08 -13.21
C ASP A 245 -3.38 -1.64 -14.52
N ARG A 246 -3.17 -0.33 -14.68
CA ARG A 246 -2.51 0.22 -15.87
C ARG A 246 -1.03 -0.18 -15.88
N SER A 247 -0.57 -0.67 -17.03
CA SER A 247 0.84 -1.03 -17.25
C SER A 247 1.81 0.15 -17.12
N ASP A 248 1.32 1.38 -17.24
CA ASP A 248 2.11 2.60 -17.14
C ASP A 248 2.07 3.25 -15.75
N TYR A 249 1.45 2.61 -14.75
CA TYR A 249 1.42 3.06 -13.37
C TYR A 249 2.82 3.00 -12.72
N LEU A 250 3.25 4.10 -12.11
CA LEU A 250 4.59 4.27 -11.54
C LEU A 250 4.63 4.27 -10.01
N GLY A 251 3.48 4.33 -9.35
CA GLY A 251 3.36 4.46 -7.89
C GLY A 251 2.69 5.77 -7.46
N TRP A 252 2.69 6.01 -6.15
CA TRP A 252 2.10 7.20 -5.55
C TRP A 252 3.04 7.82 -4.51
N ALA A 253 2.84 9.09 -4.19
CA ALA A 253 3.55 9.76 -3.10
C ALA A 253 2.66 10.80 -2.41
N TYR A 254 2.97 11.07 -1.14
CA TYR A 254 2.44 12.23 -0.45
C TYR A 254 2.92 13.52 -1.11
N VAL A 255 1.99 14.45 -1.26
CA VAL A 255 2.28 15.79 -1.73
C VAL A 255 3.18 16.51 -0.71
N PRO A 256 4.27 17.17 -1.12
CA PRO A 256 5.17 17.86 -0.20
C PRO A 256 4.46 18.95 0.60
N SER A 257 4.76 19.06 1.90
CA SER A 257 4.18 20.08 2.78
C SER A 257 4.61 21.52 2.44
N GLY A 258 5.73 21.68 1.71
CA GLY A 258 6.23 22.98 1.23
C GLY A 258 5.55 23.50 -0.04
N TRP A 259 4.52 22.79 -0.53
CA TRP A 259 3.62 23.29 -1.57
C TRP A 259 2.77 24.44 -1.07
#